data_AF-A0A958F7A1-F1
#
_entry.id   AF-A0A958F7A1-F1
#
_cell.length_a   1.000
_cell.length_b   1.000
_cell.length_c   1.000
_cell.angle_alpha   90.00
_cell.angle_beta   90.00
_cell.angle_gamma   90.00
#
_symmetry.space_group_name_H-M   'P 1'
#
loop_
_entity.id
_entity.type
_entity.pdbx_description
1 polymer ?
#
loop_
_entity_poly.entity_id
_entity_poly.type
_entity_poly.pdbx_seq_one_letter_code
_entity_poly.pdbx_strand_id
1 'polypeptide(L)'
;MSVSPSIAPMILTGSDNKQVYGNLKVGRDFAVERGIAGYYATLEAAKADTDRLGANPMVIKAEKTAVSDAHLWINESDATKLYYADLNNGFLKECRVGIVIK
;
A
#
# COMPACT_ATOMS: atom_id res chain seq x y z
N MET A 1 4.99 9.10 13.59
CA MET A 1 5.01 9.15 12.12
C MET A 1 3.66 9.68 11.69
N SER A 2 3.62 10.79 10.96
CA SER A 2 2.40 11.31 10.34
C SER A 2 2.44 10.97 8.85
N VAL A 3 1.33 10.52 8.28
CA VAL A 3 1.17 10.26 6.85
C VAL A 3 0.04 11.12 6.32
N SER A 4 0.32 11.81 5.22
CA SER A 4 -0.66 12.64 4.54
C SER A 4 -1.35 11.83 3.44
N PRO A 5 -2.71 11.76 3.42
CA PRO A 5 -3.43 11.16 2.31
C PRO A 5 -3.05 11.81 0.98
N SER A 6 -2.93 10.98 -0.06
CA SER A 6 -2.47 11.40 -1.39
C SER A 6 -3.21 10.61 -2.47
N ILE A 7 -3.31 11.21 -3.66
CA ILE A 7 -3.87 10.56 -4.85
C ILE A 7 -2.93 9.47 -5.38
N ALA A 8 -1.62 9.66 -5.21
CA ALA A 8 -0.58 8.77 -5.72
C ALA A 8 0.41 8.38 -4.63
N PRO A 9 -0.03 7.67 -3.57
CA PRO A 9 0.89 7.15 -2.57
C PRO A 9 1.79 6.09 -3.20
N MET A 10 3.00 5.99 -2.65
CA MET A 10 3.98 4.98 -3.05
C MET A 10 4.46 4.24 -1.80
N ILE A 11 4.74 2.95 -1.97
CA ILE A 11 5.45 2.15 -0.98
C ILE A 11 6.83 1.87 -1.55
N LEU A 12 7.86 2.33 -0.85
CA LEU A 12 9.25 2.29 -1.25
C LEU A 12 10.05 1.38 -0.30
N THR A 13 11.21 0.92 -0.75
CA THR A 13 12.13 0.09 0.04
C THR A 13 13.58 0.43 -0.31
N GLY A 14 14.53 -0.05 0.49
CA GLY A 14 15.96 0.06 0.21
C GLY A 14 16.50 1.49 0.36
N SER A 15 17.82 1.64 0.18
CA SER A 15 18.51 2.92 0.25
C SER A 15 18.27 3.80 -0.97
N ASP A 16 17.92 3.20 -2.10
CA ASP A 16 17.61 3.87 -3.38
C ASP A 16 16.13 4.26 -3.52
N ASN A 17 15.30 4.01 -2.50
CA ASN A 17 13.86 4.23 -2.52
C ASN A 17 13.15 3.51 -3.69
N LYS A 18 13.59 2.29 -4.02
CA LYS A 18 12.95 1.46 -5.02
C LYS A 18 11.44 1.32 -4.76
N GLN A 19 10.64 1.56 -5.79
CA GLN A 19 9.18 1.44 -5.69
C GLN A 19 8.74 -0.03 -5.66
N VAL A 20 8.06 -0.39 -4.57
CA VAL A 20 7.40 -1.69 -4.39
C VAL A 20 5.97 -1.61 -4.91
N TYR A 21 5.26 -0.52 -4.61
CA TYR A 21 3.88 -0.26 -5.03
C TYR A 21 3.63 1.23 -5.33
N GLY A 22 2.69 1.51 -6.22
CA GLY A 22 2.20 2.85 -6.54
C GLY A 22 1.94 3.03 -8.04
N ASN A 23 2.00 4.27 -8.51
CA ASN A 23 1.66 4.70 -9.87
C ASN A 23 2.26 3.87 -11.03
N LEU A 24 3.47 3.30 -10.89
CA LEU A 24 4.09 2.48 -11.94
C LEU A 24 3.60 1.02 -11.97
N LYS A 25 2.84 0.59 -10.98
CA LYS A 25 2.49 -0.82 -10.74
C LYS A 25 0.98 -1.11 -10.74
N VAL A 26 0.14 -0.08 -10.72
CA VAL A 26 -1.32 -0.23 -10.66
C VAL A 26 -1.96 -0.36 -12.05
N GLY A 27 -3.03 -1.12 -12.14
CA GLY A 27 -3.90 -1.14 -13.32
C GLY A 27 -4.67 0.18 -13.44
N ARG A 28 -4.62 0.81 -14.61
CA ARG A 28 -5.22 2.14 -14.83
C ARG A 28 -6.71 2.18 -14.51
N ASP A 29 -7.46 1.17 -14.94
CA ASP A 29 -8.92 1.13 -14.75
C ASP A 29 -9.28 1.04 -13.27
N PHE A 30 -8.59 0.20 -12.51
CA PHE A 30 -8.77 0.10 -11.06
C PHE A 30 -8.36 1.39 -10.34
N ALA A 31 -7.27 2.02 -10.75
CA ALA A 31 -6.84 3.31 -10.18
C ALA A 31 -7.88 4.42 -10.43
N VAL A 32 -8.56 4.42 -11.59
CA VAL A 32 -9.65 5.37 -11.89
C VAL A 32 -10.90 5.06 -11.06
N GLU A 33 -11.27 3.79 -10.93
CA GLU A 33 -12.51 3.37 -10.26
C GLU A 33 -12.48 3.60 -8.74
N ARG A 34 -11.39 3.18 -8.07
CA ARG A 34 -11.32 3.18 -6.59
C ARG A 34 -10.14 3.96 -6.01
N GLY A 35 -9.31 4.57 -6.85
CA GLY A 35 -8.05 5.19 -6.43
C GLY A 35 -6.94 4.17 -6.13
N ILE A 36 -5.73 4.65 -5.85
CA ILE A 36 -4.54 3.82 -5.62
C ILE A 36 -4.54 3.18 -4.21
N ALA A 37 -5.08 3.84 -3.19
CA ALA A 37 -5.16 3.28 -1.85
C ALA A 37 -6.38 3.81 -1.09
N GLY A 38 -6.87 3.03 -0.13
CA GLY A 38 -7.83 3.47 0.88
C GLY A 38 -7.11 3.99 2.11
N TYR A 39 -7.69 4.97 2.80
CA TYR A 39 -7.11 5.55 4.02
C TYR A 39 -8.04 5.30 5.21
N TYR A 40 -7.48 4.83 6.32
CA TYR A 40 -8.24 4.39 7.49
C TYR A 40 -7.66 4.96 8.78
N ALA A 41 -8.52 5.34 9.72
CA ALA A 41 -8.07 5.86 11.03
C ALA A 41 -7.50 4.77 11.94
N THR A 42 -7.92 3.51 11.77
CA THR A 42 -7.47 2.38 12.58
C THR A 42 -7.26 1.12 11.74
N LEU A 43 -6.52 0.16 12.30
CA LEU A 43 -6.31 -1.13 11.66
C LEU A 43 -7.61 -1.95 11.62
N GLU A 44 -8.46 -1.80 12.62
CA GLU A 44 -9.77 -2.45 12.71
C GLU A 44 -10.70 -1.94 11.61
N ALA A 45 -10.74 -0.61 11.39
CA ALA A 45 -11.51 -0.01 10.31
C ALA A 45 -11.01 -0.50 8.94
N ALA A 46 -9.69 -0.60 8.75
CA ALA A 46 -9.13 -1.15 7.52
C ALA A 46 -9.56 -2.61 7.31
N LYS A 47 -9.44 -3.46 8.33
CA LYS A 47 -9.82 -4.88 8.25
C LYS A 47 -11.32 -5.10 8.02
N ALA A 48 -12.16 -4.14 8.39
CA ALA A 48 -13.59 -4.19 8.12
C ALA A 48 -13.94 -3.91 6.64
N ASP A 49 -13.06 -3.22 5.90
CA ASP A 49 -13.23 -2.99 4.45
C ASP A 49 -12.83 -4.23 3.64
N THR A 50 -13.72 -5.22 3.66
CA THR A 50 -13.56 -6.46 2.91
C THR A 50 -13.78 -6.29 1.41
N ASP A 51 -14.46 -5.22 0.97
CA ASP A 51 -14.65 -4.90 -0.45
C ASP A 51 -13.30 -4.57 -1.10
N ARG A 52 -12.54 -3.68 -0.46
CA ARG A 52 -11.21 -3.32 -0.94
C ARG A 52 -10.13 -4.34 -0.58
N LEU A 53 -10.03 -4.70 0.70
CA LEU A 53 -8.87 -5.43 1.24
C LEU A 53 -9.08 -6.94 1.31
N GLY A 54 -10.29 -7.43 1.02
CA GLY A 54 -10.64 -8.83 1.19
C GLY A 54 -10.76 -9.25 2.65
N ALA A 55 -11.12 -10.52 2.88
CA ALA A 55 -11.38 -11.05 4.21
C ALA A 55 -10.12 -11.32 5.06
N ASN A 56 -8.95 -11.44 4.44
CA ASN A 56 -7.70 -11.77 5.12
C ASN A 56 -6.51 -10.94 4.57
N PRO A 57 -6.47 -9.63 4.85
CA PRO A 57 -5.43 -8.77 4.33
C PRO A 57 -4.06 -9.06 4.98
N MET A 58 -3.00 -8.98 4.17
CA MET A 58 -1.63 -8.95 4.68
C MET A 58 -1.38 -7.60 5.39
N VAL A 59 -0.92 -7.65 6.63
CA VAL A 59 -0.60 -6.45 7.42
C VAL A 59 0.91 -6.24 7.45
N ILE A 60 1.36 -5.11 6.93
CA ILE A 60 2.78 -4.69 6.94
C ILE A 60 2.90 -3.39 7.72
N LYS A 61 3.87 -3.33 8.63
CA LYS A 61 4.19 -2.11 9.37
C LYS A 61 5.22 -1.30 8.59
N ALA A 62 4.85 -0.08 8.16
CA ALA A 62 5.82 0.87 7.64
C ALA A 62 6.78 1.32 8.74
N GLU A 63 8.06 1.46 8.41
CA GLU A 63 9.08 1.88 9.38
C GLU A 63 9.17 3.40 9.50
N LYS A 64 8.92 4.10 8.39
CA LYS A 64 8.94 5.56 8.28
C LYS A 64 8.17 6.04 7.05
N THR A 65 7.97 7.34 6.96
CA THR A 65 7.65 8.01 5.70
C THR A 65 8.87 7.97 4.78
N ALA A 66 8.66 7.97 3.46
CA ALA A 66 9.73 7.93 2.48
C ALA A 66 10.16 9.35 2.07
N VAL A 67 10.35 9.58 0.76
CA VAL A 67 10.79 10.87 0.20
C VAL A 67 9.88 12.06 0.55
N SER A 68 8.62 11.78 0.93
CA SER A 68 7.68 12.73 1.52
C SER A 68 6.76 12.00 2.51
N ASP A 69 5.95 12.76 3.25
CA ASP A 69 4.93 12.24 4.17
C ASP A 69 3.72 11.57 3.46
N ALA A 70 3.62 11.72 2.14
CA ALA A 70 2.64 11.02 1.29
C ALA A 70 3.05 9.59 0.92
N HIS A 71 4.28 9.18 1.26
CA HIS A 71 4.85 7.91 0.84
C HIS A 71 5.37 7.11 2.03
N LEU A 72 5.30 5.79 1.92
CA LEU A 72 5.67 4.86 2.96
C LEU A 72 6.96 4.14 2.60
N TRP A 73 7.78 3.88 3.60
CA TRP A 73 8.96 3.04 3.46
C TRP A 73 8.77 1.76 4.29
N ILE A 74 9.04 0.61 3.67
CA ILE A 74 9.06 -0.71 4.32
C ILE A 74 10.45 -1.33 4.15
N ASN A 75 10.84 -2.22 5.07
CA ASN A 75 12.10 -2.95 4.91
C ASN A 75 12.05 -3.93 3.72
N GLU A 76 13.23 -4.29 3.24
CA GLU A 76 13.38 -5.15 2.06
C GLU A 76 12.82 -6.56 2.27
N SER A 77 12.80 -7.04 3.52
CA SER A 77 12.23 -8.36 3.84
C SER A 77 10.71 -8.38 3.66
N ASP A 78 10.01 -7.31 4.09
CA ASP A 78 8.57 -7.17 3.93
C ASP A 78 8.21 -6.83 2.48
N ALA A 79 9.04 -6.05 1.78
CA ALA A 79 8.90 -5.84 0.34
C ALA A 79 8.99 -7.16 -0.45
N THR A 80 9.90 -8.05 -0.04
CA THR A 80 10.05 -9.38 -0.66
C THR A 80 8.83 -10.26 -0.41
N LYS A 81 8.31 -10.29 0.83
CA LYS A 81 7.07 -11.02 1.14
C LYS A 81 5.87 -10.47 0.34
N LEU A 82 5.75 -9.15 0.26
CA LEU A 82 4.69 -8.49 -0.50
C LEU A 82 4.75 -8.86 -1.98
N TYR A 83 5.94 -8.86 -2.57
CA TYR A 83 6.16 -9.26 -3.96
C TYR A 83 5.70 -10.70 -4.23
N TYR A 84 6.09 -11.67 -3.41
CA TYR A 84 5.67 -13.06 -3.59
C TYR A 84 4.17 -13.26 -3.35
N ALA A 85 3.58 -12.54 -2.39
CA ALA A 85 2.14 -12.59 -2.16
C ALA A 85 1.35 -12.05 -3.37
N ASP A 86 1.83 -10.96 -3.99
CA ASP A 86 1.20 -10.37 -5.16
C ASP A 86 1.44 -11.22 -6.42
N LEU A 87 2.60 -11.86 -6.57
CA LEU A 87 2.86 -12.76 -7.70
C LEU A 87 1.79 -13.85 -7.84
N ASN A 88 1.29 -14.36 -6.71
CA ASN A 88 0.30 -15.43 -6.67
C ASN A 88 -1.15 -14.95 -6.81
N ASN A 89 -1.44 -13.71 -6.41
CA ASN A 89 -2.82 -13.22 -6.23
C ASN A 89 -3.16 -12.00 -7.10
N GLY A 90 -2.16 -11.23 -7.54
CA GLY A 90 -2.30 -10.05 -8.40
C GLY A 90 -3.13 -8.91 -7.80
N PHE A 91 -3.12 -8.74 -6.47
CA PHE A 91 -3.98 -7.76 -5.79
C PHE A 91 -3.45 -6.32 -5.88
N LEU A 92 -2.16 -6.11 -6.08
CA LEU A 92 -1.57 -4.77 -6.19
C LEU A 92 -2.02 -4.08 -7.49
N LYS A 93 -2.06 -4.80 -8.62
CA LYS A 93 -2.59 -4.23 -9.87
C LYS A 93 -4.07 -3.82 -9.77
N GLU A 94 -4.82 -4.39 -8.83
CA GLU A 94 -6.24 -4.11 -8.57
C GLU A 94 -6.46 -3.03 -7.49
N CYS A 95 -5.39 -2.35 -7.05
CA CYS A 95 -5.42 -1.31 -6.03
C CYS A 95 -6.02 -1.75 -4.68
N ARG A 96 -5.85 -3.04 -4.32
CA ARG A 96 -6.28 -3.62 -3.04
C ARG A 96 -5.27 -3.31 -1.94
N VAL A 97 -5.14 -2.02 -1.64
CA VAL A 97 -4.17 -1.50 -0.66
C VAL A 97 -4.87 -0.53 0.27
N GLY A 98 -4.59 -0.67 1.56
CA GLY A 98 -5.07 0.20 2.61
C GLY A 98 -3.92 0.78 3.42
N ILE A 99 -4.01 2.07 3.72
CA ILE A 99 -3.04 2.82 4.51
C ILE A 99 -3.73 3.29 5.79
N VAL A 100 -3.22 2.83 6.92
CA VAL A 100 -3.70 3.29 8.23
C VAL A 100 -2.96 4.59 8.58
N ILE A 101 -3.72 5.65 8.79
CA ILE A 101 -3.23 6.97 9.21
C ILE A 101 -3.56 7.17 10.70
N LYS A 102 -2.64 7.82 11.42
CA LYS A 102 -2.77 8.16 12.84
C LYS A 102 -2.81 9.65 13.01
#